data_AF-A0A538ES04-F1
#
_entry.id   AF-A0A538ES04-F1
#
_cell.length_a   1.000
_cell.length_b   1.000
_cell.length_c   1.000
_cell.angle_alpha   90.00
_cell.angle_beta   90.00
_cell.angle_gamma   90.00
#
_symmetry.space_group_name_H-M   'P 1'
#
loop_
_entity.id
_entity.type
_entity.pdbx_description
1 polymer ?
#
loop_
_entity_poly.entity_id
_entity_poly.type
_entity_poly.pdbx_seq_one_letter_code
_entity_poly.pdbx_strand_id
1 'polypeptide(L)'
;GATSGNVQRLRALRYDCDGDALLALVEPAGPACHTGERTCFHRGDLELAPHEALPALERTIAARRSERPDGSYTSELFDDPGRIAEKVREEADEVARAHADESPDRVAEEGADVLYHLLVLLRHRDVDMAAVERVLNGRRR
;
A
#
# COMPACT_ATOMS: atom_id res chain seq x y z
N GLY A 1 9.21 17.74 -13.56
CA GLY A 1 9.43 17.15 -14.89
C GLY A 1 10.73 17.65 -15.51
N ALA A 2 10.66 18.52 -16.53
CA ALA A 2 11.83 18.94 -17.30
C ALA A 2 12.96 19.58 -16.46
N THR A 3 12.59 20.41 -15.48
CA THR A 3 13.56 21.08 -14.61
C THR A 3 13.88 20.27 -13.35
N SER A 4 12.85 19.68 -12.72
CA SER A 4 13.02 19.00 -11.43
C SER A 4 13.49 17.54 -11.52
N GLY A 5 13.51 16.94 -12.71
CA GLY A 5 13.78 15.49 -12.87
C GLY A 5 12.61 14.58 -12.47
N ASN A 6 11.63 15.08 -11.69
CA ASN A 6 10.40 14.34 -11.33
C ASN A 6 9.49 14.20 -12.56
N VAL A 7 9.81 13.23 -13.42
CA VAL A 7 9.03 12.89 -14.61
C VAL A 7 7.88 11.95 -14.25
N GLN A 8 6.83 11.98 -15.07
CA GLN A 8 5.67 11.10 -14.97
C GLN A 8 5.69 10.16 -16.18
N ARG A 9 6.11 8.91 -15.99
CA ARG A 9 6.20 7.95 -17.09
C ARG A 9 4.80 7.43 -17.42
N LEU A 10 4.30 7.73 -18.62
CA LEU A 10 2.99 7.27 -19.07
C LEU A 10 2.93 5.73 -19.10
N ARG A 11 1.90 5.16 -18.47
CA ARG A 11 1.60 3.73 -18.46
C ARG A 11 0.36 3.40 -19.29
N ALA A 12 -0.67 4.23 -19.19
CA ALA A 12 -1.87 4.13 -20.00
C ALA A 12 -2.54 5.49 -20.14
N LEU A 13 -3.30 5.67 -21.21
CA LEU A 13 -4.14 6.84 -21.42
C LEU A 13 -5.55 6.35 -21.74
N ARG A 14 -6.54 6.89 -21.03
CA ARG A 14 -7.96 6.61 -21.24
C ARG A 14 -8.65 7.92 -21.56
N TYR A 15 -9.73 7.86 -22.34
CA TYR A 15 -10.67 8.97 -22.52
C TYR A 15 -11.99 8.60 -21.85
N ASP A 16 -12.77 9.60 -21.48
CA ASP A 16 -14.11 9.40 -20.94
C ASP A 16 -15.16 9.13 -22.03
N CYS A 17 -16.44 9.10 -21.68
CA CYS A 17 -17.49 8.60 -22.57
C CYS A 17 -17.92 9.59 -23.65
N ASP A 18 -17.77 10.89 -23.42
CA ASP A 18 -18.02 11.99 -24.37
C ASP A 18 -16.73 12.57 -24.97
N GLY A 19 -15.56 12.15 -24.47
CA GLY A 19 -14.27 12.41 -25.09
C GLY A 19 -13.71 13.79 -24.79
N ASP A 20 -14.14 14.43 -23.70
CA ASP A 20 -13.65 15.75 -23.30
C ASP A 20 -12.63 15.70 -22.15
N ALA A 21 -12.42 14.52 -21.54
CA ALA A 21 -11.39 14.30 -20.53
C ALA A 21 -10.46 13.13 -20.87
N LEU A 22 -9.20 13.27 -20.47
CA LEU A 22 -8.18 12.22 -20.51
C LEU A 22 -7.74 11.83 -19.10
N LEU A 23 -7.72 10.53 -18.82
CA LEU A 23 -7.11 9.96 -17.63
C LEU A 23 -5.76 9.32 -18.01
N ALA A 24 -4.68 9.96 -17.59
CA ALA A 24 -3.32 9.43 -17.72
C ALA A 24 -2.94 8.64 -16.46
N LEU A 25 -2.73 7.33 -16.61
CA LEU A 25 -2.08 6.51 -15.59
C LEU A 25 -0.58 6.63 -15.76
N VAL A 26 0.13 7.04 -14.71
CA VAL A 26 1.55 7.33 -14.74
C VAL A 26 2.30 6.65 -13.61
N GLU A 27 3.58 6.39 -13.83
CA GLU A 27 4.54 6.02 -12.79
C GLU A 27 5.45 7.23 -12.49
N PRO A 28 5.40 7.79 -11.27
CA PRO A 28 6.20 8.94 -10.89
C PRO A 28 7.66 8.57 -10.61
N ALA A 29 8.60 9.40 -11.08
CA ALA A 29 10.02 9.31 -10.71
C ALA A 29 10.40 10.14 -9.47
N GLY A 30 9.41 10.69 -8.77
CA GLY A 30 9.57 11.58 -7.63
C GLY A 30 8.24 12.27 -7.28
N PRO A 31 8.21 13.19 -6.31
CA PRO A 31 6.99 13.91 -5.94
C PRO A 31 6.45 14.74 -7.11
N ALA A 32 5.13 14.76 -7.26
CA ALA A 32 4.48 15.54 -8.31
C ALA A 32 4.38 17.03 -7.95
N CYS A 33 4.30 17.37 -6.66
CA CYS A 33 4.13 18.75 -6.22
C CYS A 33 5.46 19.51 -6.19
N HIS A 34 5.41 20.80 -6.51
CA HIS A 34 6.56 21.70 -6.45
C HIS A 34 7.04 22.01 -5.01
N THR A 35 6.22 21.68 -4.01
CA THR A 35 6.56 21.82 -2.58
C THR A 35 7.35 20.62 -2.04
N GLY A 36 7.54 19.56 -2.83
CA GLY A 36 8.11 18.29 -2.39
C GLY A 36 7.06 17.25 -1.98
N GLU A 37 5.79 17.63 -1.90
CA GLU A 37 4.69 16.73 -1.56
C GLU A 37 4.34 15.77 -2.70
N ARG A 38 3.82 14.59 -2.35
CA ARG A 38 3.51 13.53 -3.34
C ARG A 38 2.55 14.00 -4.42
N THR A 39 1.51 14.73 -4.01
CA THR A 39 0.41 15.22 -4.84
C THR A 39 0.18 16.70 -4.58
N CYS A 40 -0.35 17.43 -5.57
CA CYS A 40 -0.79 18.82 -5.36
C CYS A 40 -1.98 18.90 -4.38
N PHE A 41 -2.76 17.83 -4.27
CA PHE A 41 -3.95 17.72 -3.42
C PHE A 41 -3.58 17.21 -2.01
N HIS A 42 -2.69 17.92 -1.33
CA HIS A 42 -2.17 17.54 -0.01
C HIS A 42 -2.64 18.47 1.12
N ARG A 43 -3.64 19.32 0.85
CA ARG A 43 -4.24 20.27 1.79
C ARG A 43 -5.76 20.14 1.73
N GLY A 44 -6.43 20.41 2.84
CA GLY A 44 -7.89 20.36 2.95
C GLY A 44 -8.33 19.28 3.92
N ASP A 45 -9.46 18.65 3.63
CA ASP A 45 -9.88 17.43 4.32
C ASP A 45 -9.01 16.27 3.84
N LEU A 46 -8.26 15.68 4.77
CA LEU A 46 -7.23 14.67 4.50
C LEU A 46 -7.58 13.34 5.18
N GLU A 47 -8.82 13.17 5.62
CA GLU A 47 -9.29 11.86 6.05
C GLU A 47 -9.16 10.88 4.88
N LEU A 48 -8.42 9.79 5.10
CA LEU A 48 -8.20 8.78 4.07
C LEU A 48 -9.52 8.12 3.73
N ALA A 49 -9.88 8.15 2.45
CA ALA A 49 -10.95 7.29 1.97
C ALA A 49 -10.50 5.82 2.09
N PRO A 50 -11.43 4.85 2.26
CA PRO A 50 -11.05 3.45 2.46
C PRO A 50 -10.11 2.87 1.39
N HIS A 51 -10.25 3.29 0.13
CA HIS A 51 -9.41 2.84 -0.98
C HIS A 51 -8.00 3.45 -0.99
N GLU A 52 -7.73 4.43 -0.13
CA GLU A 52 -6.41 5.05 0.04
C GLU A 52 -5.59 4.40 1.16
N ALA A 53 -6.23 3.64 2.05
CA ALA A 53 -5.60 3.05 3.23
C ALA A 53 -4.43 2.11 2.87
N LEU A 54 -4.64 1.15 1.96
CA LEU A 54 -3.60 0.19 1.58
C LEU A 54 -2.39 0.86 0.88
N PRO A 55 -2.57 1.72 -0.14
CA PRO A 55 -1.44 2.46 -0.72
C PRO A 55 -0.72 3.36 0.29
N ALA A 56 -1.45 3.96 1.25
CA ALA A 56 -0.84 4.75 2.32
C ALA A 56 0.02 3.89 3.24
N LEU A 57 -0.53 2.76 3.68
CA LEU A 57 0.17 1.81 4.54
C LEU A 57 1.42 1.24 3.86
N GLU A 58 1.35 0.87 2.59
CA GLU A 58 2.51 0.38 1.83
C GLU A 58 3.64 1.42 1.80
N ARG A 59 3.33 2.70 1.58
CA ARG A 59 4.32 3.79 1.64
C ARG A 59 4.92 3.95 3.02
N THR A 60 4.10 3.90 4.07
CA THR A 60 4.58 3.98 5.46
C THR A 60 5.51 2.82 5.80
N ILE A 61 5.17 1.60 5.40
CA ILE A 61 6.02 0.42 5.62
C ILE A 61 7.34 0.56 4.85
N ALA A 62 7.31 1.03 3.59
CA ALA A 62 8.51 1.28 2.81
C ALA A 62 9.40 2.37 3.46
N ALA A 63 8.82 3.46 3.96
CA ALA A 63 9.55 4.50 4.69
C ALA A 63 10.21 3.93 5.96
N ARG A 64 9.47 3.16 6.77
CA ARG A 64 10.03 2.53 7.98
C ARG A 64 11.11 1.47 7.70
N ARG A 65 11.08 0.83 6.52
CA ARG A 65 12.18 -0.04 6.09
C ARG A 65 13.45 0.77 5.86
N SER A 66 13.35 1.93 5.21
CA SER A 66 14.50 2.76 4.86
C SER A 66 15.01 3.63 6.01
N GLU A 67 14.12 4.28 6.74
CA GLU A 67 14.45 5.29 7.76
C GLU A 67 14.75 4.69 9.13
N ARG A 68 14.29 3.46 9.40
CA ARG A 68 14.52 2.73 10.67
C ARG A 68 14.27 3.59 11.93
N PRO A 69 13.11 4.26 12.09
CA PRO A 69 12.87 5.08 13.28
C PRO A 69 12.85 4.22 14.56
N ASP A 70 13.41 4.78 15.65
CA ASP A 70 13.45 4.13 16.97
C ASP A 70 12.05 3.89 17.53
N GLY A 71 11.85 2.74 18.19
CA GLY A 71 10.56 2.36 18.81
C GLY A 71 9.42 2.02 17.83
N SER A 72 9.71 1.94 16.53
CA SER A 72 8.73 1.53 15.51
C SER A 72 8.60 0.01 15.48
N TYR A 73 7.40 -0.48 15.77
CA TYR A 73 7.06 -1.91 15.67
C TYR A 73 7.40 -2.51 14.29
N THR A 74 7.11 -1.77 13.21
CA THR A 74 7.47 -2.22 11.86
C THR A 74 8.99 -2.34 11.69
N SER A 75 9.76 -1.45 12.33
CA SER A 75 11.23 -1.48 12.26
C SER A 75 11.78 -2.74 12.92
N GLU A 76 11.26 -3.07 14.11
CA GLU A 76 11.61 -4.29 14.85
C GLU A 76 11.25 -5.56 14.09
N LEU A 77 10.06 -5.62 13.47
CA LEU A 77 9.65 -6.76 12.65
C LEU A 77 10.67 -7.03 11.53
N PHE A 78 11.15 -5.98 10.88
CA PHE A 78 12.11 -6.08 9.80
C PHE A 78 13.50 -6.59 10.21
N ASP A 79 13.79 -6.65 11.51
CA ASP A 79 15.02 -7.22 12.07
C ASP A 79 14.85 -8.70 12.45
N ASP A 80 13.62 -9.22 12.45
CA ASP A 80 13.29 -10.62 12.74
C ASP A 80 12.39 -11.24 11.65
N PRO A 81 12.99 -11.82 10.60
CA PRO A 81 12.24 -12.48 9.53
C PRO A 81 11.38 -13.65 10.00
N GLY A 82 11.77 -14.32 11.09
CA GLY A 82 11.03 -15.43 11.66
C GLY A 82 9.69 -14.95 12.23
N ARG A 83 9.75 -13.86 13.01
CA ARG A 83 8.58 -13.21 13.60
C ARG A 83 7.61 -12.64 12.57
N ILE A 84 8.11 -12.09 11.45
CA ILE A 84 7.23 -11.66 10.34
C ILE A 84 6.37 -12.82 9.83
N ALA A 85 6.99 -13.96 9.56
CA ALA A 85 6.29 -15.12 9.01
C ALA A 85 5.37 -15.78 10.04
N GLU A 86 5.75 -15.78 11.31
CA GLU A 86 4.90 -16.20 12.42
C GLU A 86 3.63 -15.35 12.50
N LYS A 87 3.78 -14.01 12.50
CA LYS A 87 2.66 -13.09 12.52
C LYS A 87 1.69 -13.30 11.37
N VAL A 88 2.18 -13.40 10.13
CA VAL A 88 1.28 -13.67 8.99
C VAL A 88 0.46 -14.96 9.17
N ARG A 89 1.02 -16.00 9.79
CA ARG A 89 0.28 -17.24 10.06
C ARG A 89 -0.71 -17.09 11.22
N GLU A 90 -0.32 -16.40 12.28
CA GLU A 90 -1.15 -16.10 13.44
C GLU A 90 -2.39 -15.32 13.01
N GLU A 91 -2.22 -14.16 12.37
CA GLU A 91 -3.35 -13.31 11.96
C GLU A 91 -4.28 -14.02 10.95
N ALA A 92 -3.72 -14.87 10.08
CA ALA A 92 -4.51 -15.65 9.13
C ALA A 92 -5.38 -16.73 9.80
N ASP A 93 -4.91 -17.29 10.92
CA ASP A 93 -5.68 -18.23 11.74
C ASP A 93 -6.71 -17.48 12.59
N GLU A 94 -6.35 -16.30 13.12
CA GLU A 94 -7.26 -15.44 13.90
C GLU A 94 -8.45 -14.96 13.06
N VAL A 95 -8.24 -14.44 11.84
CA VAL A 95 -9.36 -14.06 10.96
C VAL A 95 -10.25 -15.25 10.60
N ALA A 96 -9.68 -16.45 10.45
CA ALA A 96 -10.43 -17.66 10.16
C ALA A 96 -11.28 -18.12 11.36
N ARG A 97 -10.79 -17.93 12.58
CA ARG A 97 -11.53 -18.19 13.82
C ARG A 97 -12.62 -17.15 14.05
N ALA A 98 -12.29 -15.87 13.89
CA ALA A 98 -13.24 -14.77 14.03
C ALA A 98 -14.44 -14.92 13.08
N HIS A 99 -14.21 -15.44 11.87
CA HIS A 99 -15.28 -15.74 10.92
C HIS A 99 -16.33 -16.74 11.45
N ALA A 100 -15.93 -17.69 12.31
CA ALA A 100 -16.83 -18.73 12.77
C ALA A 100 -17.87 -18.22 13.77
N ASP A 101 -17.43 -17.47 14.79
CA ASP A 101 -18.24 -17.19 15.98
C ASP A 101 -18.16 -15.74 16.49
N GLU A 102 -17.44 -14.84 15.81
CA GLU A 102 -17.21 -13.47 16.29
C GLU A 102 -17.93 -12.38 15.46
N SER A 103 -17.83 -11.13 15.91
CA SER A 103 -18.51 -10.00 15.29
C SER A 103 -17.89 -9.64 13.93
N PRO A 104 -18.65 -9.02 13.01
CA PRO A 104 -18.11 -8.47 11.77
C PRO A 104 -16.97 -7.46 12.00
N ASP A 105 -17.03 -6.70 13.09
CA ASP A 105 -15.97 -5.75 13.45
C ASP A 105 -14.68 -6.48 13.80
N ARG A 106 -14.76 -7.60 14.54
CA ARG A 106 -13.58 -8.41 14.85
C ARG A 106 -12.98 -9.02 13.59
N VAL A 107 -13.80 -9.54 12.68
CA VAL A 107 -13.33 -10.04 11.38
C VAL A 107 -12.61 -8.94 10.58
N ALA A 108 -13.08 -7.70 10.65
CA ALA A 108 -12.43 -6.56 10.00
C ALA A 108 -11.10 -6.20 10.65
N GLU A 109 -10.99 -6.27 11.99
CA GLU A 109 -9.73 -6.08 12.73
C GLU A 109 -8.69 -7.12 12.33
N GLU A 110 -9.00 -8.42 12.41
CA GLU A 110 -8.04 -9.47 12.05
C GLU A 110 -7.70 -9.43 10.56
N GLY A 111 -8.67 -9.09 9.72
CA GLY A 111 -8.44 -8.86 8.29
C GLY A 111 -7.46 -7.72 8.03
N ALA A 112 -7.50 -6.65 8.82
CA ALA A 112 -6.55 -5.56 8.74
C ALA A 112 -5.15 -6.00 9.19
N ASP A 113 -5.04 -6.82 10.24
CA ASP A 113 -3.78 -7.33 10.75
C ASP A 113 -3.11 -8.31 9.78
N VAL A 114 -3.90 -9.15 9.09
CA VAL A 114 -3.41 -9.97 7.96
C VAL A 114 -2.82 -9.09 6.87
N LEU A 115 -3.55 -8.05 6.44
CA LEU A 115 -3.09 -7.15 5.37
C LEU A 115 -1.82 -6.42 5.77
N TYR A 116 -1.74 -5.93 7.01
CA TYR A 116 -0.57 -5.26 7.55
C TYR A 116 0.66 -6.17 7.53
N HIS A 117 0.59 -7.34 8.16
CA HIS A 117 1.73 -8.24 8.28
C HIS A 117 2.14 -8.82 6.91
N LEU A 118 1.17 -9.05 6.01
CA LEU A 118 1.46 -9.45 4.64
C LEU A 118 2.25 -8.36 3.89
N LEU A 119 1.87 -7.09 4.01
CA LEU A 119 2.61 -5.99 3.37
C LEU A 119 4.03 -5.86 3.93
N VAL A 120 4.23 -6.05 5.25
CA VAL A 120 5.56 -6.09 5.86
C VAL A 120 6.40 -7.24 5.29
N LEU A 121 5.81 -8.44 5.19
CA LEU A 121 6.47 -9.62 4.61
C LEU A 121 6.88 -9.39 3.15
N LEU A 122 5.96 -8.86 2.33
CA LEU A 122 6.21 -8.57 0.92
C LEU A 122 7.37 -7.56 0.80
N ARG A 123 7.33 -6.47 1.57
CA ARG A 123 8.39 -5.46 1.57
C ARG A 123 9.74 -6.01 2.01
N HIS A 124 9.77 -6.92 3.00
CA HIS A 124 11.00 -7.58 3.45
C HIS A 124 11.64 -8.45 2.35
N ARG A 125 10.83 -8.91 1.38
CA ARG A 125 11.27 -9.71 0.23
C ARG A 125 11.41 -8.90 -1.06
N ASP A 126 11.41 -7.57 -0.97
CA ASP A 126 11.48 -6.65 -2.11
C ASP A 126 10.34 -6.87 -3.13
N VAL A 127 9.17 -7.28 -2.65
CA VAL A 127 7.94 -7.41 -3.43
C VAL A 127 7.00 -6.25 -3.09
N ASP A 128 6.50 -5.56 -4.11
CA ASP A 128 5.48 -4.51 -3.95
C ASP A 128 4.05 -5.05 -4.14
N MET A 129 3.06 -4.31 -3.64
CA MET A 129 1.66 -4.70 -3.78
C MET A 129 1.24 -4.76 -5.24
N ALA A 130 1.81 -3.90 -6.10
CA ALA A 130 1.57 -3.91 -7.54
C ALA A 130 1.93 -5.26 -8.19
N ALA A 131 2.96 -5.96 -7.71
CA ALA A 131 3.30 -7.31 -8.16
C ALA A 131 2.21 -8.33 -7.79
N VAL A 132 1.68 -8.26 -6.57
CA VAL A 132 0.57 -9.12 -6.11
C VAL A 132 -0.70 -8.85 -6.92
N GLU A 133 -1.04 -7.58 -7.13
CA GLU A 133 -2.18 -7.16 -7.94
C GLU A 133 -2.07 -7.63 -9.39
N ARG A 134 -0.89 -7.59 -10.00
CA ARG A 134 -0.65 -8.16 -11.34
C ARG A 134 -0.95 -9.65 -11.38
N VAL A 135 -0.54 -10.41 -10.35
CA VAL A 135 -0.86 -11.85 -10.23
C VAL A 135 -2.37 -12.05 -10.11
N LEU A 136 -3.06 -11.27 -9.27
CA LEU A 136 -4.51 -11.35 -9.11
C LEU A 136 -5.25 -11.02 -10.42
N ASN A 137 -4.86 -9.96 -11.12
CA ASN A 137 -5.45 -9.57 -12.40
C ASN A 137 -5.26 -10.66 -13.46
N GLY A 138 -4.14 -11.38 -13.46
CA GLY A 138 -3.91 -12.51 -14.35
C GLY A 138 -4.84 -13.72 -14.10
N ARG A 139 -5.44 -13.83 -12.91
CA ARG A 139 -6.37 -14.90 -12.54
C ARG A 139 -7.83 -14.60 -12.87
N ARG A 140 -8.20 -13.33 -13.12
CA ARG A 140 -9.58 -12.88 -13.41
C ARG A 140 -10.06 -13.28 -14.83
N ARG A 141 -9.63 -14.43 -15.34
CA ARG A 141 -10.07 -14.94 -16.65
C ARG A 141 -11.49 -15.48 -16.57
#